data_AF-A0A257GUU3-F1
#
_entry.id   AF-A0A257GUU3-F1
#
_cell.length_a   1.000
_cell.length_b   1.000
_cell.length_c   1.000
_cell.angle_alpha   90.00
_cell.angle_beta   90.00
_cell.angle_gamma   90.00
#
_symmetry.space_group_name_H-M   'P 1'
#
loop_
_entity.id
_entity.type
_entity.pdbx_description
1 polymer ?
#
loop_
_entity_poly.entity_id
_entity_poly.type
_entity_poly.pdbx_seq_one_letter_code
_entity_poly.pdbx_strand_id
1 'polypeptide(L)' 'MADFKTAPADASAGVKLMTWVDNRFPATKLYKEHLSEYYAPKNFNAWYFFGSLALLVLVIQI' A
#
# COMPACT_ATOMS: atom_id res chain seq x y z
N MET A 1 -10.28 11.24 -15.86
CA MET A 1 -11.56 10.81 -15.27
C MET A 1 -11.22 9.59 -14.43
N ALA A 2 -11.60 9.52 -13.16
CA ALA A 2 -11.31 8.33 -12.35
C ALA A 2 -12.23 7.20 -12.83
N ASP A 3 -11.66 6.12 -13.36
CA ASP A 3 -12.42 4.94 -13.76
C ASP A 3 -13.00 4.25 -12.52
N PHE A 4 -14.32 4.16 -12.45
CA PHE A 4 -15.01 3.42 -11.38
C PHE A 4 -14.80 1.93 -11.58
N LYS A 5 -14.11 1.29 -10.64
CA LYS A 5 -13.94 -0.16 -10.61
C LYS A 5 -15.25 -0.81 -10.20
N THR A 6 -15.71 -1.80 -10.96
CA THR A 6 -16.87 -2.62 -10.60
C THR A 6 -16.40 -3.95 -10.03
N ALA A 7 -16.96 -4.34 -8.88
CA ALA A 7 -16.65 -5.64 -8.29
C ALA A 7 -17.37 -6.73 -9.10
N PRO A 8 -16.75 -7.90 -9.36
CA PRO A 8 -17.43 -9.00 -10.03
C PRO A 8 -18.67 -9.45 -9.25
N ALA A 9 -19.70 -9.96 -9.94
CA ALA A 9 -20.99 -10.29 -9.33
C ALA A 9 -20.86 -11.28 -8.15
N ASP A 10 -19.97 -12.26 -8.29
CA ASP A 10 -19.67 -13.30 -7.30
C ASP A 10 -18.56 -12.91 -6.30
N ALA A 11 -18.14 -11.64 -6.29
CA ALA A 11 -17.09 -11.17 -5.40
C ALA A 11 -17.49 -11.32 -3.93
N SER A 12 -16.54 -11.80 -3.12
CA SER A 12 -16.68 -11.84 -1.66
C SER A 12 -16.90 -10.43 -1.10
N ALA A 13 -17.51 -10.35 0.09
CA ALA A 13 -17.78 -9.08 0.75
C ALA A 13 -16.51 -8.20 0.87
N GLY A 14 -15.34 -8.80 1.10
CA GLY A 14 -14.06 -8.09 1.18
C GLY A 14 -13.64 -7.43 -0.13
N VAL A 15 -13.82 -8.09 -1.27
CA VAL A 15 -13.49 -7.53 -2.60
C VAL A 15 -14.46 -6.40 -2.98
N LYS A 16 -15.74 -6.53 -2.61
CA LYS A 16 -16.76 -5.47 -2.79
C LYS A 16 -16.42 -4.23 -1.95
N LEU A 17 -15.98 -4.42 -0.70
CA LEU A 17 -15.50 -3.33 0.16
C LEU A 17 -14.23 -2.66 -0.39
N MET A 18 -13.22 -3.42 -0.80
CA MET A 18 -12.00 -2.84 -1.38
C MET A 18 -12.28 -2.08 -2.67
N THR A 19 -13.24 -2.53 -3.48
CA THR A 19 -13.68 -1.82 -4.70
C THR A 19 -14.40 -0.51 -4.36
N TRP A 20 -15.27 -0.52 -3.33
CA TRP A 20 -15.91 0.69 -2.81
C TRP A 20 -14.90 1.70 -2.25
N VAL A 21 -13.87 1.22 -1.55
CA VAL A 21 -12.78 2.04 -1.01
C VAL A 21 -11.99 2.63 -2.18
N ASP A 22 -11.55 1.82 -3.13
CA ASP A 22 -10.78 2.26 -4.30
C ASP A 22 -11.50 3.31 -5.16
N ASN A 23 -12.84 3.26 -5.23
CA ASN A 23 -13.66 4.26 -5.90
C ASN A 23 -13.80 5.56 -5.07
N ARG A 24 -13.76 5.45 -3.74
CA ARG A 24 -13.64 6.50 -2.69
C ARG A 24 -12.34 7.29 -2.72
N PHE A 25 -11.29 6.53 -2.56
CA PHE A 25 -9.93 6.95 -2.36
C PHE A 25 -9.08 5.94 -3.11
N PRO A 26 -8.17 6.36 -4.00
CA PRO A 26 -7.41 5.46 -4.85
C PRO A 26 -6.32 4.71 -4.05
N ALA A 27 -6.70 3.96 -3.02
CA ALA A 27 -5.84 3.27 -2.07
C ALA A 27 -4.91 2.29 -2.78
N THR A 28 -5.47 1.45 -3.67
CA THR A 28 -4.67 0.46 -4.41
C THR A 28 -3.72 1.12 -5.41
N LYS A 29 -4.10 2.26 -5.99
CA LYS A 29 -3.22 2.99 -6.92
C LYS A 29 -2.08 3.67 -6.16
N LEU A 30 -2.37 4.36 -5.06
CA LEU A 30 -1.35 4.98 -4.22
C LEU A 30 -0.41 3.94 -3.61
N TYR A 31 -0.94 2.82 -3.15
CA TYR A 31 -0.14 1.68 -2.71
C TYR A 31 0.79 1.19 -3.82
N LYS A 32 0.28 1.06 -5.05
CA LYS A 32 1.12 0.66 -6.18
C LYS A 32 2.24 1.66 -6.45
N GLU A 33 1.92 2.94 -6.55
CA GLU A 33 2.88 4.00 -6.89
C GLU A 33 3.92 4.25 -5.78
N HIS A 34 3.53 4.15 -4.51
CA HIS A 34 4.41 4.52 -3.39
C HIS A 34 5.07 3.34 -2.69
N LEU A 35 4.53 2.13 -2.84
CA LEU A 35 5.04 0.95 -2.13
C LEU A 35 5.47 -0.17 -3.08
N SER A 36 4.61 -0.60 -4.02
CA SER A 36 4.92 -1.82 -4.80
C SER A 36 5.77 -1.57 -6.05
N GLU A 37 5.57 -0.47 -6.73
CA GLU A 37 6.33 -0.08 -7.93
C GLU A 37 7.42 0.95 -7.61
N TYR A 38 7.57 1.32 -6.33
CA TYR A 38 8.65 2.19 -5.91
C TYR A 38 9.99 1.47 -6.09
N TYR A 39 10.79 1.93 -7.05
CA TYR A 39 12.05 1.30 -7.40
C TYR A 39 13.01 1.33 -6.21
N ALA A 40 13.18 0.18 -5.56
CA ALA A 40 14.10 0.01 -4.47
C ALA A 40 15.48 -0.41 -5.05
N PRO A 41 16.58 0.31 -4.73
CA PRO A 41 17.90 0.05 -5.31
C PRO A 41 18.39 -1.37 -5.01
N LYS A 42 18.88 -2.09 -6.03
CA LYS A 42 19.27 -3.51 -5.91
C LYS A 42 20.51 -3.76 -5.03
N ASN A 43 21.24 -2.72 -4.62
CA ASN A 43 22.46 -2.79 -3.81
C ASN A 43 22.20 -2.44 -2.33
N PHE A 44 21.04 -2.82 -1.77
CA PHE A 44 20.80 -2.68 -0.34
C PHE A 44 21.86 -3.42 0.47
N ASN A 45 22.39 -2.75 1.49
CA ASN A 45 23.24 -3.34 2.51
C ASN A 45 22.46 -3.45 3.84
N ALA A 46 22.92 -4.28 4.76
CA ALA A 46 22.30 -4.48 6.08
C ALA A 46 22.05 -3.17 6.86
N TRP A 47 22.85 -2.13 6.61
CA TRP A 47 22.70 -0.83 7.29
C TRP A 47 21.36 -0.13 7.02
N TYR A 48 20.68 -0.43 5.90
CA TYR A 48 19.37 0.17 5.59
C TYR A 48 18.25 -0.32 6.52
N PHE A 49 18.45 -1.43 7.24
CA PHE A 49 17.50 -1.88 8.27
C PHE A 49 17.46 -0.94 9.48
N PHE A 50 18.55 -0.23 9.80
CA PHE A 50 18.54 0.67 10.96
C PHE A 50 17.59 1.86 10.77
N GLY A 51 17.29 2.27 9.53
CA GLY A 51 16.28 3.28 9.25
C GLY A 51 14.87 2.82 9.65
N SER A 52 14.48 1.59 9.29
CA SER A 52 13.18 1.02 9.68
C SER A 52 13.13 0.67 11.18
N LEU A 53 14.26 0.25 11.77
CA LEU A 53 14.37 0.05 13.21
C LEU A 53 14.22 1.37 13.98
N ALA A 54 14.73 2.49 13.48
CA ALA A 54 14.51 3.80 14.09
C ALA A 54 13.03 4.20 14.10
N LEU A 55 12.29 3.91 13.02
CA LEU A 55 10.83 4.10 12.99
C LEU A 55 10.12 3.18 13.99
N LEU A 56 10.55 1.92 14.12
CA LEU A 56 9.99 0.99 15.10
C LEU A 56 10.22 1.50 16.53
N VAL A 57 11.45 1.92 16.85
CA VAL A 57 11.79 2.48 18.16
C VAL A 57 10.95 3.73 18.44
N LEU A 58 10.77 4.61 17.44
CA LEU A 58 9.92 5.79 17.57
C LEU A 58 8.48 5.43 17.97
N VAL A 59 7.89 4.40 17.36
CA VAL A 59 6.54 3.93 17.73
C VAL A 59 6.51 3.37 19.15
N ILE A 60 7.57 2.68 19.59
CA ILE A 60 7.67 2.14 20.96
C ILE A 60 7.81 3.25 22.01
N GLN A 61 8.38 4.41 21.65
CA GLN A 61 8.54 5.54 22.58
C GLN A 61 7.27 6.36 22.81
N ILE A 62 6.27 6.24 21.93
CA ILE A 62 4.97 6.91 22.05
C ILE A 62 4.07 6.06 22.96
#